data_AF-Q0HZI1-F1
#
_entry.id   AF-Q0HZI1-F1
#
_cell.length_a   1.000
_cell.length_b   1.000
_cell.length_c   1.000
_cell.angle_alpha   90.00
_cell.angle_beta   90.00
_cell.angle_gamma   90.00
#
_symmetry.space_group_name_H-M   'P 1'
#
loop_
_entity.id
_entity.type
_entity.pdbx_description
1 polymer ?
#
loop_
_entity_poly.entity_id
_entity_poly.type
_entity_poly.pdbx_seq_one_letter_code
_entity_poly.pdbx_strand_id
1 'polypeptide(L)'
;MQSQQKAESDLLRVYGRLVSLTLILIILAVIGFKYFATMPQLAARNVELEHTRFLNVLAMVRSQWLSLGKPQEMRLDWEVFSEQSSNNEQTFVMMSAQGWPQPNQLDDQACQQLWQQLMGQGTGDESLIGSYFAKDNSCRYRAPNGDSIGYQLNSGRVIFLTFP
;
A
#
# COMPACT_ATOMS: atom_id res chain seq x y z
N MET A 1 51.30 -49.88 2.70
CA MET A 1 51.57 -48.62 1.97
C MET A 1 50.41 -48.18 1.06
N GLN A 2 49.59 -49.07 0.49
CA GLN A 2 48.43 -48.68 -0.36
C GLN A 2 47.26 -47.98 0.37
N SER A 3 47.08 -48.19 1.67
CA SER A 3 45.96 -47.59 2.44
C SER A 3 46.13 -46.08 2.67
N GLN A 4 47.36 -45.57 2.77
CA GLN A 4 47.63 -44.15 2.98
C GLN A 4 47.33 -43.32 1.72
N GLN A 5 47.70 -43.80 0.53
CA GLN A 5 47.40 -43.10 -0.73
C GLN A 5 45.89 -43.05 -1.04
N LYS A 6 45.12 -44.05 -0.59
CA LYS A 6 43.66 -44.05 -0.75
C LYS A 6 42.97 -43.10 0.24
N ALA A 7 43.52 -42.96 1.45
CA ALA A 7 43.03 -41.99 2.43
C ALA A 7 43.33 -40.54 2.00
N GLU A 8 44.51 -40.27 1.43
CA GLU A 8 44.89 -38.94 0.95
C GLU A 8 44.05 -38.48 -0.26
N SER A 9 43.74 -39.39 -1.19
CA SER A 9 42.89 -39.06 -2.34
C SER A 9 41.43 -38.83 -1.96
N ASP A 10 40.90 -39.58 -0.98
CA ASP A 10 39.57 -39.31 -0.43
C ASP A 10 39.53 -38.01 0.38
N LEU A 11 40.59 -37.70 1.14
CA LEU A 11 40.69 -36.45 1.91
C LEU A 11 40.68 -35.22 0.99
N LEU A 12 41.44 -35.26 -0.11
CA LEU A 12 41.46 -34.21 -1.13
C LEU A 12 40.10 -34.06 -1.83
N ARG A 13 39.39 -35.16 -2.08
CA ARG A 13 38.06 -35.15 -2.71
C ARG A 13 36.98 -34.57 -1.80
N VAL A 14 37.03 -34.89 -0.51
CA VAL A 14 36.13 -34.32 0.51
C VAL A 14 36.40 -32.83 0.71
N TYR A 15 37.68 -32.42 0.74
CA TYR A 15 38.06 -31.02 0.85
C TYR A 15 37.57 -30.19 -0.35
N GLY A 16 37.71 -30.70 -1.57
CA GLY A 16 37.18 -30.04 -2.77
C GLY A 16 35.65 -29.87 -2.75
N ARG A 17 34.91 -30.87 -2.24
CA ARG A 17 33.45 -30.75 -2.06
C ARG A 17 33.07 -29.73 -1.00
N LEU A 18 33.79 -29.66 0.12
CA LEU A 18 33.57 -28.67 1.17
C LEU A 18 33.82 -27.24 0.67
N VAL A 19 34.89 -27.02 -0.09
CA VAL A 19 35.19 -25.70 -0.69
C VAL A 19 34.09 -25.29 -1.68
N SER A 20 33.64 -26.22 -2.54
CA SER A 20 32.56 -25.96 -3.48
C SER A 20 31.23 -25.63 -2.78
N LEU A 21 30.85 -26.37 -1.73
CA LEU A 21 29.65 -26.08 -0.94
C LEU A 21 29.73 -24.71 -0.25
N THR A 22 30.89 -24.39 0.33
CA THR A 22 31.11 -23.09 0.98
C THR A 22 30.99 -21.94 -0.02
N LEU A 23 31.55 -22.09 -1.23
CA LEU A 23 31.43 -21.09 -2.30
C LEU A 23 29.97 -20.89 -2.73
N ILE A 24 29.21 -21.97 -2.92
CA ILE A 24 27.79 -21.88 -3.27
C ILE A 24 26.99 -21.15 -2.17
N LEU A 25 27.24 -21.46 -0.90
CA LEU A 25 26.60 -20.78 0.23
C LEU A 25 26.94 -19.28 0.28
N ILE A 26 28.18 -18.90 0.01
CA ILE A 26 28.59 -17.49 -0.06
C ILE A 26 27.86 -16.78 -1.21
N ILE A 27 27.78 -17.41 -2.38
CA ILE A 27 27.05 -16.84 -3.53
C ILE A 27 25.57 -16.65 -3.19
N LEU A 28 24.92 -17.65 -2.59
CA LEU A 28 23.53 -17.57 -2.16
C LEU A 28 23.32 -16.49 -1.08
N ALA A 29 24.26 -16.36 -0.14
CA ALA A 29 24.20 -15.32 0.88
C ALA A 29 24.32 -13.92 0.27
N VAL A 30 25.26 -13.69 -0.65
CA VAL A 30 25.43 -12.39 -1.31
C VAL A 30 24.21 -12.05 -2.17
N ILE A 31 23.68 -13.02 -2.91
CA ILE A 31 22.46 -12.83 -3.71
C ILE A 31 21.29 -12.53 -2.77
N GLY A 32 21.11 -13.30 -1.70
CA GLY A 32 20.07 -13.09 -0.69
C GLY A 32 20.15 -11.70 -0.09
N PHE A 33 21.29 -11.32 0.47
CA PHE A 33 21.49 -9.99 1.06
C PHE A 33 21.25 -8.87 0.06
N LYS A 34 21.75 -8.98 -1.18
CA LYS A 34 21.51 -7.96 -2.21
C LYS A 34 20.03 -7.88 -2.60
N TYR A 35 19.35 -9.02 -2.72
CA TYR A 35 17.93 -9.06 -3.11
C TYR A 35 17.03 -8.52 -1.99
N PHE A 36 17.28 -8.92 -0.74
CA PHE A 36 16.54 -8.42 0.43
C PHE A 36 16.85 -6.94 0.72
N ALA A 37 18.07 -6.46 0.52
CA ALA A 37 18.41 -5.05 0.69
C ALA A 37 17.83 -4.13 -0.40
N THR A 38 17.46 -4.69 -1.57
CA THR A 38 16.84 -3.93 -2.69
C THR A 38 15.30 -3.93 -2.62
N MET A 39 14.72 -4.58 -1.60
CA MET A 39 13.27 -4.61 -1.36
C MET A 39 12.63 -3.40 -0.65
N PRO A 40 13.27 -2.25 -0.31
CA PRO A 40 12.50 -1.07 0.11
C PRO A 40 11.78 -0.36 -1.06
N GLN A 41 12.04 -0.77 -2.31
CA GLN A 41 11.43 -0.16 -3.51
C GLN A 41 9.99 -0.62 -3.79
N LEU A 42 9.54 -1.70 -3.15
CA LEU A 42 8.16 -2.19 -3.31
C LEU A 42 7.17 -1.36 -2.49
N ALA A 43 7.54 -0.92 -1.29
CA ALA A 43 6.68 -0.09 -0.43
C ALA A 43 6.42 1.30 -1.05
N ALA A 44 7.45 1.97 -1.57
CA ALA A 44 7.29 3.29 -2.21
C ALA A 44 6.44 3.22 -3.50
N ARG A 45 6.57 2.15 -4.28
CA ARG A 45 5.68 1.90 -5.44
C ARG A 45 4.23 1.68 -5.00
N ASN A 46 4.02 1.09 -3.83
CA ASN A 46 2.68 0.79 -3.35
C ASN A 46 1.88 2.08 -3.07
N VAL A 47 2.51 3.10 -2.46
CA VAL A 47 1.84 4.38 -2.17
C VAL A 47 1.56 5.18 -3.45
N GLU A 48 2.44 5.14 -4.45
CA GLU A 48 2.20 5.77 -5.75
C GLU A 48 1.02 5.12 -6.50
N LEU A 49 0.89 3.79 -6.42
CA LEU A 49 -0.24 3.05 -6.97
C LEU A 49 -1.55 3.44 -6.25
N GLU A 50 -1.54 3.47 -4.92
CA GLU A 50 -2.69 3.90 -4.11
C GLU A 50 -3.07 5.36 -4.38
N HIS A 51 -2.08 6.25 -4.60
CA HIS A 51 -2.32 7.63 -5.00
C HIS A 51 -3.09 7.73 -6.33
N THR A 52 -2.62 6.99 -7.35
CA THR A 52 -3.26 6.98 -8.68
C THR A 52 -4.66 6.38 -8.62
N ARG A 53 -4.81 5.27 -7.89
CA ARG A 53 -6.11 4.63 -7.66
C ARG A 53 -7.08 5.58 -6.96
N PHE A 54 -6.62 6.29 -5.94
CA PHE A 54 -7.43 7.25 -5.20
C PHE A 54 -7.90 8.41 -6.07
N LEU A 55 -7.03 8.95 -6.93
CA LEU A 55 -7.42 9.96 -7.93
C LEU A 55 -8.52 9.47 -8.87
N ASN A 56 -8.40 8.23 -9.36
CA ASN A 56 -9.40 7.63 -10.25
C ASN A 56 -10.75 7.43 -9.55
N VAL A 57 -10.74 6.95 -8.31
CA VAL A 57 -11.95 6.81 -7.49
C VAL A 57 -12.60 8.17 -7.25
N LEU A 58 -11.85 9.19 -6.85
CA LEU A 58 -12.39 10.54 -6.64
C LEU A 58 -13.00 11.13 -7.92
N ALA A 59 -12.37 10.92 -9.08
CA ALA A 59 -12.91 11.33 -10.36
C ALA A 59 -14.24 10.63 -10.68
N MET A 60 -14.30 9.31 -10.43
CA MET A 60 -15.52 8.51 -10.61
C MET A 60 -16.65 8.99 -9.69
N VAL A 61 -16.38 9.14 -8.39
CA VAL A 61 -17.37 9.61 -7.41
C VAL A 61 -17.89 11.00 -7.77
N ARG A 62 -17.00 11.92 -8.16
CA ARG A 62 -17.41 13.26 -8.60
C ARG A 62 -18.26 13.22 -9.87
N SER A 63 -17.95 12.33 -10.81
CA SER A 63 -18.76 12.16 -12.03
C SER A 63 -20.16 11.65 -11.71
N GLN A 64 -20.27 10.66 -10.83
CA GLN A 64 -21.57 10.15 -10.39
C GLN A 64 -22.37 11.22 -9.63
N TRP A 65 -21.72 11.99 -8.75
CA TRP A 65 -22.35 13.11 -8.05
C TRP A 65 -22.91 14.18 -9.01
N LEU A 66 -22.19 14.51 -10.08
CA LEU A 66 -22.67 15.41 -11.14
C LEU A 66 -23.88 14.81 -11.87
N SER A 67 -23.85 13.51 -12.16
CA SER A 67 -24.94 12.79 -12.84
C SER A 67 -26.22 12.74 -12.00
N LEU A 68 -26.09 12.59 -10.68
CA LEU A 68 -27.21 12.52 -9.73
C LEU A 68 -27.80 13.88 -9.34
N GLY A 69 -27.33 14.98 -9.94
CA GLY A 69 -27.88 16.32 -9.68
C GLY A 69 -27.34 16.97 -8.40
N LYS A 70 -26.12 16.59 -7.97
CA LYS A 70 -25.38 17.20 -6.85
C LYS A 70 -26.03 17.01 -5.46
N PRO A 71 -26.35 15.77 -5.05
CA PRO A 71 -26.92 15.54 -3.73
C PRO A 71 -25.91 15.83 -2.61
N GLN A 72 -26.39 16.13 -1.40
CA GLN A 72 -25.55 16.32 -0.22
C GLN A 72 -25.00 15.01 0.32
N GLU A 73 -25.74 13.92 0.13
CA GLU A 73 -25.35 12.57 0.50
C GLU A 73 -25.42 11.68 -0.73
N MET A 74 -24.44 10.81 -0.90
CA MET A 74 -24.38 9.93 -2.05
C MET A 74 -24.01 8.52 -1.60
N ARG A 75 -24.74 7.52 -2.12
CA ARG A 75 -24.37 6.12 -1.99
C ARG A 75 -23.19 5.83 -2.92
N LEU A 76 -22.14 5.21 -2.40
CA LEU A 76 -21.04 4.75 -3.22
C LEU A 76 -21.34 3.35 -3.78
N ASP A 77 -21.65 3.25 -5.07
CA ASP A 77 -22.03 1.98 -5.73
C ASP A 77 -20.82 1.13 -6.18
N TRP A 78 -19.66 1.28 -5.55
CA TRP A 78 -18.43 0.56 -5.93
C TRP A 78 -18.49 -0.95 -5.66
N GLU A 79 -19.46 -1.38 -4.84
CA GLU A 79 -19.73 -2.78 -4.44
C GLU A 79 -19.98 -3.73 -5.63
N VAL A 80 -20.28 -3.21 -6.82
CA VAL A 80 -20.41 -4.02 -8.05
C VAL A 80 -19.05 -4.56 -8.53
N PHE A 81 -17.92 -3.94 -8.15
CA PHE A 81 -16.59 -4.33 -8.64
C PHE A 81 -15.79 -5.24 -7.68
N SER A 82 -16.27 -5.47 -6.45
CA SER A 82 -15.62 -6.38 -5.50
C SER A 82 -16.54 -7.57 -5.20
N GLU A 83 -16.29 -8.72 -5.83
CA GLU A 83 -17.05 -9.96 -5.65
C GLU A 83 -17.03 -10.54 -4.21
N GLN A 84 -16.45 -9.83 -3.23
CA GLN A 84 -16.12 -10.35 -1.90
C GLN A 84 -16.75 -9.59 -0.71
N SER A 85 -17.59 -8.57 -0.94
CA SER A 85 -18.16 -7.75 0.14
C SER A 85 -19.51 -8.31 0.61
N SER A 86 -19.48 -9.33 1.46
CA SER A 86 -20.66 -9.98 2.06
C SER A 86 -21.37 -9.15 3.15
N ASN A 87 -21.00 -7.89 3.38
CA ASN A 87 -21.71 -7.00 4.29
C ASN A 87 -22.28 -5.80 3.53
N ASN A 88 -23.59 -5.91 3.32
CA ASN A 88 -24.47 -5.03 2.58
C ASN A 88 -24.75 -3.73 3.36
N GLU A 89 -23.70 -3.06 3.85
CA GLU A 89 -23.81 -1.74 4.46
C GLU A 89 -23.69 -0.70 3.36
N GLN A 90 -24.84 -0.23 2.89
CA GLN A 90 -24.97 0.89 1.97
C GLN A 90 -24.10 2.04 2.46
N THR A 91 -22.95 2.23 1.82
CA THR A 91 -21.96 3.20 2.27
C THR A 91 -22.36 4.56 1.73
N PHE A 92 -23.11 5.31 2.54
CA PHE A 92 -23.41 6.71 2.28
C PHE A 92 -22.21 7.58 2.65
N VAL A 93 -21.89 8.52 1.76
CA VAL A 93 -20.83 9.50 1.98
C VAL A 93 -21.38 10.90 1.79
N MET A 94 -21.02 11.77 2.74
CA MET A 94 -21.33 13.20 2.71
C MET A 94 -20.50 13.87 1.61
N MET A 95 -21.09 14.80 0.88
CA MET A 95 -20.43 15.52 -0.20
C MET A 95 -20.32 17.00 0.13
N SER A 96 -19.16 17.59 -0.14
CA SER A 96 -19.01 19.05 -0.08
C SER A 96 -19.84 19.72 -1.17
N ALA A 97 -20.09 21.02 -1.03
CA ALA A 97 -20.78 21.82 -2.05
C ALA A 97 -20.07 21.80 -3.42
N GLN A 98 -18.79 21.43 -3.43
CA GLN A 98 -17.89 21.35 -4.57
C GLN A 98 -17.88 19.94 -5.20
N GLY A 99 -18.57 18.98 -4.59
CA GLY A 99 -18.72 17.61 -5.09
C GLY A 99 -17.60 16.67 -4.68
N TRP A 100 -17.03 16.88 -3.49
CA TRP A 100 -15.94 16.05 -2.95
C TRP A 100 -16.39 15.28 -1.71
N PRO A 101 -16.06 13.98 -1.60
CA PRO A 101 -16.31 13.17 -0.40
C PRO A 101 -15.81 13.84 0.88
N GLN A 102 -16.63 13.80 1.92
CA GLN A 102 -16.32 14.34 3.24
C GLN A 102 -16.42 13.23 4.29
N PRO A 103 -15.57 13.28 5.32
CA PRO A 103 -15.74 12.43 6.48
C PRO A 103 -16.96 12.91 7.29
N ASN A 104 -17.63 12.00 7.99
CA ASN A 104 -18.80 12.35 8.82
C ASN A 104 -18.44 13.28 9.98
N GLN A 105 -17.19 13.20 10.46
CA GLN A 105 -16.62 14.01 11.52
C GLN A 105 -15.22 14.48 11.12
N LEU A 106 -14.74 15.58 11.70
CA LEU A 106 -13.41 16.12 11.42
C LEU A 106 -12.39 15.57 12.42
N ASP A 107 -12.18 14.26 12.38
CA ASP A 107 -11.25 13.54 13.25
C ASP A 107 -10.50 12.43 12.49
N ASP A 108 -9.49 11.86 13.16
CA ASP A 108 -8.62 10.84 12.59
C ASP A 108 -9.39 9.57 12.19
N GLN A 109 -10.38 9.17 13.00
CA GLN A 109 -11.17 7.97 12.78
C GLN A 109 -12.07 8.13 11.55
N ALA A 110 -12.68 9.29 11.38
CA ALA A 110 -13.56 9.59 10.27
C ALA A 110 -12.78 9.77 8.96
N CYS A 111 -11.56 10.29 8.99
CA CYS A 111 -10.65 10.23 7.84
C CYS A 111 -10.30 8.78 7.47
N GLN A 112 -10.02 7.93 8.47
CA GLN A 112 -9.75 6.51 8.22
C GLN A 112 -10.96 5.78 7.63
N GLN A 113 -12.16 6.06 8.16
CA GLN A 113 -13.41 5.52 7.62
C GLN A 113 -13.61 5.98 6.18
N LEU A 114 -13.45 7.27 5.88
CA LEU A 114 -13.57 7.80 4.53
C LEU A 114 -12.62 7.09 3.55
N TRP A 115 -11.37 6.82 3.97
CA TRP A 115 -10.43 6.05 3.16
C TRP A 115 -10.96 4.65 2.87
N GLN A 116 -11.41 3.93 3.90
CA GLN A 116 -11.96 2.57 3.75
C GLN A 116 -13.22 2.56 2.87
N GLN A 117 -14.06 3.59 2.97
CA GLN A 117 -15.28 3.72 2.16
C GLN A 117 -14.97 3.96 0.67
N LEU A 118 -13.91 4.72 0.36
CA LEU A 118 -13.53 5.05 -1.02
C LEU A 118 -12.61 4.00 -1.66
N MET A 119 -11.64 3.51 -0.90
CA MET A 119 -10.58 2.62 -1.39
C MET A 119 -10.84 1.14 -1.07
N GLY A 120 -11.89 0.85 -0.30
CA GLY A 120 -12.20 -0.47 0.23
C GLY A 120 -11.34 -0.82 1.45
N GLN A 121 -11.73 -1.90 2.15
CA GLN A 121 -10.91 -2.50 3.19
C GLN A 121 -9.72 -3.21 2.53
N GLY A 122 -8.54 -2.58 2.57
CA GLY A 122 -7.31 -3.22 2.11
C GLY A 122 -7.06 -4.51 2.89
N THR A 123 -6.82 -5.62 2.19
CA THR A 123 -6.62 -6.96 2.77
C THR A 123 -5.18 -7.22 3.23
N GLY A 124 -4.39 -6.18 3.50
CA GLY A 124 -2.97 -6.33 3.85
C GLY A 124 -2.52 -5.46 5.04
N ASP A 125 -1.51 -5.95 5.76
CA ASP A 125 -0.82 -5.29 6.89
C ASP A 125 -0.17 -3.93 6.55
N GLU A 126 -0.22 -3.51 5.28
CA GLU A 126 0.35 -2.26 4.76
C GLU A 126 -0.74 -1.18 4.56
N SER A 127 -1.79 -1.21 5.38
CA SER A 127 -2.87 -0.21 5.31
C SER A 127 -2.37 1.16 5.73
N LEU A 128 -2.67 2.19 4.93
CA LEU A 128 -2.38 3.58 5.29
C LEU A 128 -3.17 3.99 6.53
N ILE A 129 -2.53 4.77 7.41
CA ILE A 129 -3.15 5.33 8.61
C ILE A 129 -3.60 6.76 8.30
N GLY A 130 -4.91 6.98 8.36
CA GLY A 130 -5.58 8.27 8.20
C GLY A 130 -5.48 9.12 9.46
N SER A 131 -5.24 10.42 9.27
CA SER A 131 -5.27 11.43 10.32
C SER A 131 -5.84 12.73 9.77
N TYR A 132 -6.59 13.45 10.58
CA TYR A 132 -7.16 14.74 10.22
C TYR A 132 -6.19 15.88 10.55
N PHE A 133 -5.99 16.77 9.58
CA PHE A 133 -5.17 17.97 9.71
C PHE A 133 -6.05 19.21 9.61
N ALA A 134 -6.33 19.81 10.76
CA ALA A 134 -7.18 20.99 10.87
C ALA A 134 -6.61 22.23 10.16
N LYS A 135 -5.27 22.34 10.05
CA LYS A 135 -4.59 23.52 9.48
C LYS A 135 -5.00 23.78 8.03
N ASP A 136 -5.20 22.74 7.25
CA ASP A 136 -5.51 22.80 5.82
C ASP A 136 -6.82 22.07 5.47
N ASN A 137 -7.61 21.69 6.48
CA ASN A 137 -8.82 20.90 6.36
C ASN A 137 -8.61 19.68 5.44
N SER A 138 -7.63 18.85 5.79
CA SER A 138 -7.21 17.71 4.98
C SER A 138 -7.16 16.41 5.76
N CYS A 139 -7.41 15.29 5.08
CA CYS A 139 -7.08 13.96 5.59
C CYS A 139 -5.71 13.56 5.05
N ARG A 140 -4.83 13.04 5.90
CA ARG A 140 -3.52 12.53 5.50
C ARG A 140 -3.43 11.04 5.81
N TYR A 141 -3.08 10.27 4.80
CA TYR A 141 -2.94 8.83 4.86
C TYR A 141 -1.46 8.48 4.78
N ARG A 142 -0.88 7.98 5.88
CA ARG A 142 0.55 7.71 6.00
C ARG A 142 0.84 6.22 5.95
N ALA A 143 1.84 5.84 5.16
CA ALA A 143 2.39 4.49 5.10
C ALA A 143 3.46 4.27 6.20
N PRO A 144 3.73 3.00 6.58
CA PRO A 144 4.77 2.68 7.57
C PRO A 144 6.17 3.21 7.22
N ASN A 145 6.47 3.34 5.92
CA ASN A 145 7.74 3.87 5.43
C ASN A 145 7.86 5.41 5.52
N GLY A 146 6.82 6.11 5.96
CA GLY A 146 6.80 7.57 6.11
C GLY A 146 6.17 8.34 4.94
N ASP A 147 5.99 7.69 3.79
CA ASP A 147 5.30 8.28 2.64
C ASP A 147 3.84 8.58 3.00
N SER A 148 3.26 9.63 2.41
CA SER A 148 1.89 10.00 2.70
C SER A 148 1.13 10.60 1.54
N ILE A 149 -0.18 10.39 1.57
CA ILE A 149 -1.16 10.95 0.65
C ILE A 149 -2.00 11.96 1.44
N GLY A 150 -1.95 13.24 1.07
CA GLY A 150 -2.81 14.29 1.60
C GLY A 150 -4.02 14.51 0.70
N TYR A 151 -5.21 14.59 1.27
CA TYR A 151 -6.48 14.83 0.60
C TYR A 151 -7.15 16.08 1.16
N GLN A 152 -7.24 17.15 0.35
CA GLN A 152 -7.90 18.39 0.75
C GLN A 152 -9.42 18.28 0.58
N LEU A 153 -10.14 18.38 1.69
CA LEU A 153 -11.59 18.15 1.73
C LEU A 153 -12.37 19.18 0.91
N ASN A 154 -11.91 20.43 0.84
CA ASN A 154 -12.64 21.51 0.14
C ASN A 154 -12.43 21.49 -1.38
N SER A 155 -11.25 21.06 -1.84
CA SER A 155 -10.81 21.20 -3.24
C SER A 155 -10.72 19.87 -3.98
N GLY A 156 -10.74 18.75 -3.26
CA GLY A 156 -10.49 17.41 -3.79
C GLY A 156 -9.04 17.18 -4.22
N ARG A 157 -8.13 18.11 -3.92
CA ARG A 157 -6.72 18.00 -4.30
C ARG A 157 -6.08 16.86 -3.52
N VAL A 158 -5.41 15.96 -4.25
CA VAL A 158 -4.57 14.90 -3.68
C VAL A 158 -3.11 15.30 -3.85
N ILE A 159 -2.33 15.18 -2.77
CA ILE A 159 -0.91 15.53 -2.71
C ILE A 159 -0.15 14.29 -2.25
N PHE A 160 0.86 13.87 -3.00
CA PHE A 160 1.77 12.82 -2.59
C PHE A 160 3.03 13.45 -1.97
N LEU A 161 3.44 12.95 -0.80
CA LEU A 161 4.62 13.39 -0.07
C LEU A 161 5.48 12.17 0.23
N THR A 162 6.68 12.13 -0.33
CA THR A 162 7.68 11.10 -0.01
C THR A 162 8.54 11.54 1.17
N PHE A 163 8.88 10.60 2.04
CA PHE A 163 9.86 10.84 3.10
C PHE A 163 11.25 10.36 2.63
N PRO A 164 12.30 11.21 2.70
CA PRO A 164 13.65 10.85 2.28
C PRO A 164 14.37 9.91 3.26
#